data_AF-A0A257W7L4-F1
#
_entry.id   AF-A0A257W7L4-F1
#
_cell.length_a   1.000
_cell.length_b   1.000
_cell.length_c   1.000
_cell.angle_alpha   90.00
_cell.angle_beta   90.00
_cell.angle_gamma   90.00
#
_symmetry.space_group_name_H-M   'P 1'
#
loop_
_entity.id
_entity.type
_entity.pdbx_description
1 polymer ?
#
loop_
_entity_poly.entity_id
_entity_poly.type
_entity_poly.pdbx_seq_one_letter_code
_entity_poly.pdbx_strand_id
1 'polypeptide(L)'
;MANLKRGYRQLFARPEDERFSSLEELYKHCSDLKSESTVHWQHPTDVFPVNIHGNLGLKFSGSSAYEFNDWSFGQTCQLAEVKKETVNRLRIDTATQVFSETLPNGSRPYQLLTRANNIRSIHGVSYTRLFDADLLDVVIDEASDFEPPPKGINGGTGLYAGEQDMFAFLIDDKSWVD
;
A
#
# COMPACT_ATOMS: atom_id res chain seq x y z
N MET A 1 -11.42 -16.60 -3.83
CA MET A 1 -11.30 -17.31 -2.53
C MET A 1 -9.95 -17.13 -1.82
N ALA A 2 -8.82 -17.01 -2.52
CA ALA A 2 -7.52 -16.78 -1.88
C ALA A 2 -7.42 -15.43 -1.13
N ASN A 3 -7.92 -14.34 -1.74
CA ASN A 3 -7.92 -13.00 -1.12
C ASN A 3 -8.81 -12.91 0.13
N LEU A 4 -9.98 -13.57 0.12
CA LEU A 4 -10.88 -13.61 1.28
C LEU A 4 -10.25 -14.35 2.47
N LYS A 5 -9.56 -15.47 2.21
CA LYS A 5 -8.81 -16.21 3.25
C LYS A 5 -7.60 -15.44 3.76
N ARG A 6 -6.98 -14.58 2.93
CA ARG A 6 -5.89 -13.69 3.35
C ARG A 6 -6.40 -12.55 4.24
N GLY A 7 -7.46 -11.86 3.83
CA GLY A 7 -8.10 -10.81 4.62
C GLY A 7 -8.60 -11.32 5.97
N TYR A 8 -9.24 -12.50 6.00
CA TYR A 8 -9.62 -13.17 7.25
C TYR A 8 -8.43 -13.49 8.15
N ARG A 9 -7.32 -13.99 7.62
CA ARG A 9 -6.11 -14.27 8.43
C ARG A 9 -5.47 -13.00 8.96
N GLN A 10 -5.43 -11.95 8.15
CA GLN A 10 -4.93 -10.64 8.57
C GLN A 10 -5.81 -10.05 9.69
N LEU A 11 -7.13 -10.23 9.64
CA LEU A 11 -8.07 -9.79 10.69
C LEU A 11 -7.72 -10.26 12.11
N PHE A 12 -7.05 -11.42 12.23
CA PHE A 12 -6.63 -12.00 13.51
C PHE A 12 -5.12 -11.94 13.77
N ALA A 13 -4.33 -11.37 12.86
CA ALA A 13 -2.86 -11.42 12.91
C ALA A 13 -2.16 -10.12 12.47
N ARG A 14 -2.87 -8.98 12.37
CA ARG A 14 -2.24 -7.68 12.07
C ARG A 14 -1.16 -7.35 13.11
N PRO A 15 0.03 -6.86 12.71
CA PRO A 15 0.99 -6.27 13.63
C PRO A 15 0.37 -5.17 14.50
N GLU A 16 0.92 -4.90 15.68
CA GLU A 16 0.35 -3.91 16.61
C GLU A 16 0.32 -2.49 16.02
N ASP A 17 1.28 -2.14 15.19
CA ASP A 17 1.39 -0.85 14.50
C ASP A 17 0.40 -0.67 13.34
N GLU A 18 -0.30 -1.73 12.96
CA GLU A 18 -1.38 -1.69 11.95
C GLU A 18 -2.78 -1.75 12.59
N ARG A 19 -2.90 -1.59 13.93
CA ARG A 19 -4.18 -1.65 14.67
C ARG A 19 -4.52 -0.30 15.27
N PHE A 20 -5.75 0.11 15.07
CA PHE A 20 -6.26 1.40 15.56
C PHE A 20 -7.38 1.17 16.58
N SER A 21 -7.42 1.99 17.62
CA SER A 21 -8.36 1.84 18.73
C SER A 21 -9.70 2.54 18.48
N SER A 22 -9.73 3.53 17.59
CA SER A 22 -10.93 4.27 17.21
C SER A 22 -10.91 4.66 15.73
N LEU A 23 -12.09 4.96 15.18
CA LEU A 23 -12.23 5.43 13.81
C LEU A 23 -11.48 6.76 13.61
N GLU A 24 -11.47 7.63 14.62
CA GLU A 24 -10.71 8.88 14.62
C GLU A 24 -9.20 8.64 14.48
N GLU A 25 -8.65 7.67 15.22
CA GLU A 25 -7.22 7.34 15.16
C GLU A 25 -6.84 6.79 13.78
N LEU A 26 -7.66 5.88 13.23
CA LEU A 26 -7.49 5.35 11.89
C LEU A 26 -7.58 6.46 10.83
N TYR A 27 -8.60 7.32 10.93
CA TYR A 27 -8.80 8.45 10.01
C TYR A 27 -7.62 9.40 10.03
N LYS A 28 -7.15 9.76 11.22
CA LYS A 28 -5.98 10.62 11.38
C LYS A 28 -4.76 10.00 10.71
N HIS A 29 -4.50 8.71 10.94
CA HIS A 29 -3.39 8.00 10.31
C HIS A 29 -3.47 8.04 8.77
N CYS A 30 -4.64 7.71 8.20
CA CYS A 30 -4.85 7.72 6.75
C CYS A 30 -4.74 9.15 6.16
N SER A 31 -5.21 10.17 6.89
CA SER A 31 -5.13 11.58 6.51
C SER A 31 -3.69 12.10 6.53
N ASP A 32 -2.93 11.77 7.57
CA ASP A 32 -1.51 12.09 7.68
C ASP A 32 -0.75 11.41 6.52
N LEU A 33 -1.01 10.12 6.26
CA LEU A 33 -0.44 9.41 5.11
C LEU A 33 -0.74 10.10 3.77
N LYS A 34 -1.99 10.53 3.55
CA LYS A 34 -2.38 11.24 2.33
C LYS A 34 -1.66 12.59 2.21
N SER A 35 -1.66 13.40 3.27
CA SER A 35 -1.09 14.75 3.25
C SER A 35 0.42 14.77 3.07
N GLU A 36 1.12 13.74 3.56
CA GLU A 36 2.57 13.59 3.44
C GLU A 36 3.00 12.86 2.15
N SER A 37 2.04 12.39 1.35
CA SER A 37 2.32 11.67 0.11
C SER A 37 2.28 12.59 -1.11
N THR A 38 3.15 12.30 -2.08
CA THR A 38 3.16 12.98 -3.38
C THR A 38 2.93 11.97 -4.50
N VAL A 39 2.00 12.31 -5.40
CA VAL A 39 1.70 11.56 -6.62
C VAL A 39 2.60 12.07 -7.75
N HIS A 40 3.30 11.14 -8.39
CA HIS A 40 4.13 11.41 -9.56
C HIS A 40 3.61 10.63 -10.77
N TRP A 41 3.52 11.32 -11.90
CA TRP A 41 3.27 10.69 -13.19
C TRP A 41 4.58 10.70 -13.98
N GLN A 42 5.14 9.52 -14.21
CA GLN A 42 6.44 9.37 -14.85
C GLN A 42 6.33 8.53 -16.11
N HIS A 43 6.91 8.99 -17.21
CA HIS A 43 7.04 8.17 -18.39
C HIS A 43 7.97 6.97 -18.07
N PRO A 44 7.75 5.76 -18.62
CA PRO A 44 8.55 4.61 -18.22
C PRO A 44 10.07 4.77 -18.47
N THR A 45 10.45 5.54 -19.49
CA THR A 45 11.87 5.85 -19.78
C THR A 45 12.51 6.81 -18.78
N ASP A 46 11.72 7.47 -17.95
CA ASP A 46 12.19 8.38 -16.89
C ASP A 46 12.24 7.70 -15.52
N VAL A 47 12.03 6.39 -15.45
CA VAL A 47 12.05 5.61 -14.21
C VAL A 47 13.23 4.63 -14.24
N PHE A 48 14.16 4.82 -13.31
CA PHE A 48 15.43 4.11 -13.26
C PHE A 48 15.52 3.28 -11.99
N PRO A 49 15.66 1.94 -12.09
CA PRO A 49 16.06 1.10 -10.97
C PRO A 49 17.43 1.53 -10.45
N VAL A 50 17.57 1.65 -9.14
CA VAL A 50 18.81 2.10 -8.49
C VAL A 50 19.09 1.30 -7.22
N ASN A 51 20.37 1.22 -6.87
CA ASN A 51 20.85 0.75 -5.57
C ASN A 51 21.01 1.96 -4.63
N ILE A 52 20.27 1.98 -3.54
CA ILE A 52 20.25 3.03 -2.52
C ILE A 52 20.77 2.41 -1.22
N HIS A 53 22.02 2.70 -0.85
CA HIS A 53 22.63 2.19 0.39
C HIS A 53 22.54 0.67 0.60
N GLY A 54 22.54 -0.12 -0.48
CA GLY A 54 22.38 -1.58 -0.40
C GLY A 54 20.92 -2.05 -0.41
N ASN A 55 19.97 -1.15 -0.65
CA ASN A 55 18.56 -1.45 -0.88
C ASN A 55 18.18 -1.16 -2.34
N LEU A 56 17.15 -1.83 -2.83
CA LEU A 56 16.62 -1.61 -4.17
C LEU A 56 15.57 -0.49 -4.14
N GLY A 57 15.60 0.39 -5.14
CA GLY A 57 14.65 1.50 -5.26
C GLY A 57 14.49 1.99 -6.69
N LEU A 58 13.75 3.10 -6.84
CA LEU A 58 13.64 3.82 -8.11
C LEU A 58 14.10 5.27 -7.94
N LYS A 59 14.71 5.79 -8.99
CA LYS A 59 14.90 7.22 -9.21
C LYS A 59 14.15 7.61 -10.46
N PHE A 60 13.51 8.77 -10.45
CA PHE A 60 12.92 9.33 -11.67
C PHE A 60 13.44 10.74 -11.98
N SER A 61 13.30 11.16 -13.22
CA SER A 61 13.80 12.44 -13.72
C SER A 61 13.39 13.61 -12.82
N GLY A 62 14.38 14.39 -12.33
CA GLY A 62 14.15 15.53 -11.45
C GLY A 62 13.87 15.20 -9.98
N SER A 63 14.02 13.95 -9.55
CA SER A 63 13.75 13.52 -8.17
C SER A 63 14.96 12.90 -7.45
N SER A 64 14.86 12.83 -6.13
CA SER A 64 15.71 11.96 -5.29
C SER A 64 15.41 10.49 -5.58
N ALA A 65 16.33 9.60 -5.18
CA ALA A 65 16.06 8.18 -5.21
C ALA A 65 15.13 7.79 -4.04
N TYR A 66 14.20 6.87 -4.28
CA TYR A 66 13.26 6.37 -3.28
C TYR A 66 13.41 4.85 -3.13
N GLU A 67 13.46 4.39 -1.89
CA GLU A 67 13.50 2.97 -1.55
C GLU A 67 12.13 2.33 -1.75
N PHE A 68 12.12 1.03 -2.06
CA PHE A 68 10.88 0.26 -2.05
C PHE A 68 10.49 -0.15 -0.62
N ASN A 69 9.19 -0.22 -0.37
CA ASN A 69 8.66 -1.06 0.69
C ASN A 69 8.25 -2.43 0.12
N ASP A 70 7.76 -3.34 0.97
CA ASP A 70 7.42 -4.70 0.53
C ASP A 70 6.33 -4.71 -0.55
N TRP A 71 5.37 -3.79 -0.41
CA TRP A 71 4.26 -3.64 -1.34
C TRP A 71 4.69 -3.06 -2.69
N SER A 72 5.36 -1.91 -2.73
CA SER A 72 5.80 -1.27 -3.97
C SER A 72 6.84 -2.11 -4.70
N PHE A 73 7.70 -2.83 -3.98
CA PHE A 73 8.58 -3.83 -4.59
C PHE A 73 7.79 -4.96 -5.29
N GLY A 74 6.74 -5.47 -4.64
CA GLY A 74 5.84 -6.47 -5.24
C GLY A 74 5.12 -5.95 -6.47
N GLN A 75 4.66 -4.70 -6.44
CA GLN A 75 4.03 -4.05 -7.60
C GLN A 75 5.02 -3.87 -8.76
N THR A 76 6.26 -3.46 -8.49
CA THR A 76 7.32 -3.37 -9.50
C THR A 76 7.61 -4.74 -10.12
N CYS A 77 7.71 -5.80 -9.30
CA CYS A 77 7.87 -7.17 -9.81
C CYS A 77 6.72 -7.57 -10.74
N GLN A 78 5.48 -7.22 -10.39
CA GLN A 78 4.31 -7.49 -11.22
C GLN A 78 4.37 -6.72 -12.54
N LEU A 79 4.75 -5.44 -12.52
CA LEU A 79 4.91 -4.62 -13.73
C LEU A 79 5.99 -5.19 -14.65
N ALA A 80 7.09 -5.66 -14.08
CA ALA A 80 8.22 -6.28 -14.78
C ALA A 80 7.96 -7.75 -15.18
N GLU A 81 6.81 -8.32 -14.83
CA GLU A 81 6.47 -9.73 -15.07
C GLU A 81 7.49 -10.74 -14.49
N VAL A 82 8.16 -10.38 -13.39
CA VAL A 82 9.13 -11.23 -12.68
C VAL A 82 8.61 -11.70 -11.32
N LYS A 83 9.08 -12.87 -10.87
CA LYS A 83 8.69 -13.41 -9.57
C LYS A 83 9.42 -12.69 -8.43
N LYS A 84 8.67 -12.11 -7.50
CA LYS A 84 9.17 -11.43 -6.30
C LYS A 84 10.17 -12.29 -5.51
N GLU A 85 9.88 -13.57 -5.34
CA GLU A 85 10.72 -14.51 -4.57
C GLU A 85 12.07 -14.75 -5.24
N THR A 86 12.12 -14.69 -6.58
CA THR A 86 13.37 -14.81 -7.33
C THR A 86 14.21 -13.56 -7.14
N VAL A 87 13.63 -12.38 -7.35
CA VAL A 87 14.35 -11.10 -7.25
C VAL A 87 14.88 -10.87 -5.84
N ASN A 88 14.11 -11.22 -4.79
CA ASN A 88 14.52 -11.12 -3.39
C ASN A 88 15.75 -11.95 -3.00
N ARG A 89 16.14 -12.94 -3.81
CA ARG A 89 17.33 -13.78 -3.56
C ARG A 89 18.55 -13.32 -4.33
N LEU A 90 18.40 -12.33 -5.22
CA LEU A 90 19.49 -11.80 -6.02
C LEU A 90 20.31 -10.79 -5.20
N ARG A 91 21.56 -10.59 -5.62
CA ARG A 91 22.32 -9.41 -5.20
C ARG A 91 21.64 -8.16 -5.75
N ILE A 92 21.73 -7.06 -5.01
CA ILE A 92 21.05 -5.81 -5.37
C ILE A 92 21.41 -5.36 -6.79
N ASP A 93 22.68 -5.37 -7.17
CA ASP A 93 23.08 -4.97 -8.53
C ASP A 93 22.44 -5.84 -9.62
N THR A 94 22.27 -7.14 -9.36
CA THR A 94 21.57 -8.05 -10.27
C THR A 94 20.06 -7.77 -10.27
N ALA A 95 19.45 -7.49 -9.12
CA ALA A 95 18.04 -7.14 -9.04
C ALA A 95 17.74 -5.80 -9.74
N THR A 96 18.64 -4.81 -9.62
CA THR A 96 18.61 -3.56 -10.38
C THR A 96 18.65 -3.83 -11.88
N GLN A 97 19.55 -4.70 -12.33
CA GLN A 97 19.65 -5.06 -13.74
C GLN A 97 18.39 -5.77 -14.25
N VAL A 98 17.81 -6.69 -13.46
CA VAL A 98 16.54 -7.35 -13.80
C VAL A 98 15.48 -6.30 -14.11
N PHE A 99 15.27 -5.31 -13.26
CA PHE A 99 14.26 -4.29 -13.52
C PHE A 99 14.63 -3.37 -14.68
N SER A 100 15.91 -3.05 -14.88
CA SER A 100 16.35 -2.26 -16.03
C SER A 100 16.05 -2.94 -17.36
N GLU A 101 16.07 -4.27 -17.39
CA GLU A 101 15.80 -5.07 -18.60
C GLU A 101 14.32 -5.43 -18.79
N THR A 102 13.55 -5.53 -17.70
CA THR A 102 12.21 -6.12 -17.73
C THR A 102 11.07 -5.13 -17.50
N LEU A 103 11.34 -3.94 -16.94
CA LEU A 103 10.29 -2.95 -16.79
C LEU A 103 9.75 -2.52 -18.16
N PRO A 104 8.41 -2.45 -18.33
CA PRO A 104 7.80 -2.04 -19.59
C PRO A 104 8.31 -0.67 -20.05
N ASN A 105 8.63 -0.54 -21.32
CA ASN A 105 9.11 0.70 -21.96
C ASN A 105 8.04 1.34 -22.87
N GLY A 106 6.76 1.11 -22.58
CA GLY A 106 5.62 1.60 -23.36
C GLY A 106 5.38 3.10 -23.21
N SER A 107 4.35 3.61 -23.92
CA SER A 107 3.98 5.03 -23.93
C SER A 107 3.09 5.47 -22.75
N ARG A 108 2.56 4.51 -21.97
CA ARG A 108 1.67 4.81 -20.85
C ARG A 108 2.49 5.09 -19.59
N PRO A 109 2.27 6.20 -18.88
CA PRO A 109 3.03 6.55 -17.70
C PRO A 109 2.76 5.59 -16.52
N TYR A 110 3.72 5.52 -15.62
CA TYR A 110 3.52 5.00 -14.27
C TYR A 110 2.97 6.10 -13.36
N GLN A 111 2.04 5.73 -12.49
CA GLN A 111 1.68 6.53 -11.33
C GLN A 111 2.45 5.99 -10.13
N LEU A 112 3.27 6.83 -9.50
CA LEU A 112 4.00 6.53 -8.28
C LEU A 112 3.46 7.37 -7.14
N LEU A 113 3.27 6.75 -5.98
CA LEU A 113 2.98 7.44 -4.73
C LEU A 113 4.24 7.36 -3.86
N THR A 114 4.75 8.51 -3.45
CA THR A 114 5.95 8.61 -2.60
C THR A 114 5.61 9.25 -1.28
N ARG A 115 6.31 8.86 -0.21
CA ARG A 115 6.25 9.51 1.11
C ARG A 115 7.64 9.44 1.74
N ALA A 116 8.14 10.58 2.23
CA ALA A 116 9.52 10.72 2.66
C ALA A 116 10.49 10.16 1.60
N ASN A 117 11.30 9.16 1.95
CA ASN A 117 12.29 8.54 1.05
C ASN A 117 11.81 7.19 0.47
N ASN A 118 10.52 6.87 0.55
CA ASN A 118 9.97 5.59 0.11
C ASN A 118 8.92 5.72 -1.00
N ILE A 119 8.87 4.72 -1.86
CA ILE A 119 7.77 4.48 -2.79
C ILE A 119 6.72 3.67 -2.04
N ARG A 120 5.55 4.27 -1.82
CA ARG A 120 4.40 3.62 -1.18
C ARG A 120 3.65 2.71 -2.16
N SER A 121 3.54 3.13 -3.41
CA SER A 121 2.91 2.32 -4.46
C SER A 121 3.36 2.74 -5.86
N ILE A 122 3.31 1.81 -6.81
CA ILE A 122 3.54 2.06 -8.23
C ILE A 122 2.54 1.24 -9.07
N HIS A 123 1.95 1.81 -10.10
CA HIS A 123 1.11 1.08 -11.05
C HIS A 123 0.99 1.81 -12.39
N GLY A 124 0.46 1.12 -13.41
CA GLY A 124 0.10 1.74 -14.69
C GLY A 124 -1.24 2.48 -14.64
N VAL A 125 -1.53 3.24 -15.71
CA VAL A 125 -2.76 4.06 -15.89
C VAL A 125 -4.09 3.29 -15.90
N SER A 126 -4.08 1.96 -16.07
CA SER A 126 -5.31 1.17 -16.10
C SER A 126 -5.93 0.97 -14.71
N TYR A 127 -5.26 1.44 -13.67
CA TYR A 127 -5.69 1.30 -12.28
C TYR A 127 -5.83 2.67 -11.64
N THR A 128 -7.02 2.98 -11.11
CA THR A 128 -7.28 4.20 -10.33
C THR A 128 -7.25 3.84 -8.84
N ARG A 129 -6.48 4.58 -8.05
CA ARG A 129 -6.44 4.45 -6.59
C ARG A 129 -7.22 5.58 -5.93
N LEU A 130 -7.90 5.24 -4.84
CA LEU A 130 -8.47 6.19 -3.87
C LEU A 130 -7.57 6.17 -2.64
N PHE A 131 -7.49 7.29 -1.92
CA PHE A 131 -6.85 7.26 -0.61
C PHE A 131 -7.82 6.64 0.41
N ASP A 132 -7.28 5.90 1.37
CA ASP A 132 -8.08 5.34 2.46
C ASP A 132 -8.81 6.45 3.24
N ALA A 133 -8.19 7.63 3.37
CA ALA A 133 -8.83 8.81 3.97
C ALA A 133 -10.10 9.23 3.22
N ASP A 134 -10.08 9.20 1.88
CA ASP A 134 -11.27 9.56 1.07
C ASP A 134 -12.40 8.54 1.27
N LEU A 135 -12.06 7.26 1.48
CA LEU A 135 -13.06 6.23 1.80
C LEU A 135 -13.61 6.41 3.21
N LEU A 136 -12.77 6.80 4.16
CA LEU A 136 -13.20 7.03 5.54
C LEU A 136 -14.05 8.30 5.68
N ASP A 137 -13.80 9.34 4.87
CA ASP A 137 -14.70 10.51 4.80
C ASP A 137 -16.14 10.06 4.50
N VAL A 138 -16.32 9.19 3.50
CA VAL A 138 -17.65 8.62 3.16
C VAL A 138 -18.23 7.80 4.30
N VAL A 139 -17.41 6.99 4.99
CA VAL A 139 -17.88 6.19 6.14
C VAL A 139 -18.35 7.09 7.28
N ILE A 140 -17.60 8.14 7.59
CA ILE A 140 -17.94 9.08 8.66
C ILE A 140 -19.23 9.85 8.32
N ASP A 141 -19.39 10.25 7.06
CA ASP A 141 -20.57 10.99 6.59
C ASP A 141 -21.84 10.11 6.58
N GLU A 142 -21.73 8.85 6.15
CA GLU A 142 -22.89 7.96 5.97
C GLU A 142 -23.19 7.06 7.18
N ALA A 143 -22.19 6.80 8.04
CA ALA A 143 -22.31 5.98 9.25
C ALA A 143 -21.83 6.77 10.49
N SER A 144 -22.52 7.87 10.78
CA SER A 144 -22.17 8.78 11.90
C SER A 144 -22.16 8.11 13.29
N ASP A 145 -22.82 6.97 13.45
CA ASP A 145 -22.86 6.13 14.65
C ASP A 145 -21.95 4.90 14.53
N PHE A 146 -20.94 4.94 13.65
CA PHE A 146 -19.98 3.85 13.49
C PHE A 146 -19.29 3.54 14.82
N GLU A 147 -19.46 2.32 15.30
CA GLU A 147 -18.71 1.76 16.42
C GLU A 147 -17.89 0.55 15.95
N PRO A 148 -16.56 0.55 16.15
CA PRO A 148 -15.75 -0.62 15.86
C PRO A 148 -16.09 -1.76 16.84
N PRO A 149 -15.81 -3.02 16.47
CA PRO A 149 -16.03 -4.15 17.37
C PRO A 149 -15.23 -4.01 18.67
N PRO A 150 -15.74 -4.58 19.79
CA PRO A 150 -14.97 -4.66 21.02
C PRO A 150 -13.61 -5.34 20.80
N LYS A 151 -12.58 -4.87 21.51
CA LYS A 151 -11.24 -5.42 21.42
C LYS A 151 -11.26 -6.92 21.73
N GLY A 152 -10.87 -7.74 20.76
CA GLY A 152 -10.81 -9.19 20.91
C GLY A 152 -9.68 -9.64 21.83
N ILE A 153 -9.74 -10.89 22.31
CA ILE A 153 -8.72 -11.51 23.21
C ILE A 153 -7.30 -11.43 22.60
N ASN A 154 -7.19 -11.50 21.28
CA ASN A 154 -5.91 -11.39 20.56
C ASN A 154 -5.48 -9.94 20.27
N GLY A 155 -6.18 -8.96 20.84
CA GLY A 155 -5.96 -7.54 20.65
C GLY A 155 -6.45 -6.96 19.31
N GLY A 156 -7.26 -7.71 18.56
CA GLY A 156 -7.87 -7.21 17.32
C GLY A 156 -8.93 -6.15 17.62
N THR A 157 -8.95 -5.07 16.85
CA THR A 157 -9.82 -3.91 17.05
C THR A 157 -10.87 -3.73 15.96
N GLY A 158 -10.76 -4.48 14.85
CA GLY A 158 -11.59 -4.28 13.67
C GLY A 158 -11.28 -3.02 12.87
N LEU A 159 -10.22 -2.28 13.24
CA LEU A 159 -9.75 -1.10 12.53
C LEU A 159 -8.28 -1.29 12.23
N TYR A 160 -7.96 -1.41 10.95
CA TYR A 160 -6.62 -1.78 10.50
C TYR A 160 -6.21 -0.96 9.28
N ALA A 161 -4.97 -0.52 9.22
CA ALA A 161 -4.35 0.03 8.02
C ALA A 161 -2.90 -0.42 7.95
N GLY A 162 -2.51 -0.96 6.80
CA GLY A 162 -1.15 -1.37 6.50
C GLY A 162 -0.62 -0.72 5.22
N GLU A 163 0.45 -1.28 4.66
CA GLU A 163 1.06 -0.71 3.45
C GLU A 163 0.20 -0.84 2.19
N GLN A 164 -0.60 -1.91 2.12
CA GLN A 164 -1.38 -2.28 0.94
C GLN A 164 -2.88 -1.97 1.09
N ASP A 165 -3.42 -2.06 2.30
CA ASP A 165 -4.84 -2.16 2.54
C ASP A 165 -5.28 -1.52 3.87
N MET A 166 -6.53 -1.09 3.91
CA MET A 166 -7.25 -0.63 5.09
C MET A 166 -8.52 -1.46 5.27
N PHE A 167 -8.87 -1.75 6.52
CA PHE A 167 -10.10 -2.41 6.92
C PHE A 167 -10.75 -1.65 8.07
N ALA A 168 -12.03 -1.31 7.92
CA ALA A 168 -12.87 -0.83 8.99
C ALA A 168 -14.11 -1.73 9.10
N PHE A 169 -14.27 -2.40 10.24
CA PHE A 169 -15.41 -3.29 10.50
C PHE A 169 -16.40 -2.58 11.42
N LEU A 170 -17.64 -2.48 10.95
CA LEU A 170 -18.79 -2.10 11.78
C LEU A 170 -19.45 -3.38 12.28
N ILE A 171 -19.77 -3.46 13.57
CA ILE A 171 -20.73 -4.42 14.09
C ILE A 171 -21.97 -3.64 14.50
N ASP A 172 -23.09 -3.93 13.85
CA ASP A 172 -24.39 -3.50 14.34
C ASP A 172 -24.85 -4.52 15.38
N ASP A 173 -24.94 -4.11 16.65
CA ASP A 173 -25.46 -4.92 17.74
C ASP A 173 -27.00 -4.93 17.80
N LYS A 174 -27.67 -4.14 16.94
CA LYS A 174 -29.12 -3.96 16.92
C LYS A 174 -29.84 -4.79 15.86
N SER A 175 -29.14 -5.41 14.92
CA SER A 175 -29.74 -6.26 13.90
C SER A 175 -29.57 -7.75 14.21
N TRP A 176 -30.57 -8.32 14.88
CA TRP A 176 -30.87 -9.74 14.72
C TRP A 176 -31.36 -9.97 13.29
N VAL A 177 -30.70 -10.86 12.55
CA VAL A 177 -31.25 -11.41 11.31
C VAL A 177 -32.16 -12.57 11.75
N ASP A 178 -33.48 -12.41 11.58
CA ASP A 178 -34.44 -13.52 11.64
C ASP A 178 -34.25 -14.49 10.48
#